data_AF-A0A0J9TN52-F1
#
_entry.id   AF-A0A0J9TN52-F1
#
_cell.length_a   1.000
_cell.length_b   1.000
_cell.length_c   1.000
_cell.angle_alpha   90.00
_cell.angle_beta   90.00
_cell.angle_gamma   90.00
#
_symmetry.space_group_name_H-M   'P 1'
#
loop_
_entity.id
_entity.type
_entity.pdbx_description
1 polymer ?
#
loop_
_entity_poly.entity_id
_entity_poly.type
_entity_poly.pdbx_seq_one_letter_code
_entity_poly.pdbx_strand_id
1 'polypeptide(L)'
;MTNVVECTFKTPPETAKAPDNAIIWNSFQYCDEKGWYSLTNHDEIMLRPTAFSDGRIKFLPQLEKIPEEFESVLCGKYDAKAWGKDDCNIVIEGDKDVHISLPGLQEKINYNHRERFPTFLKNWKIIVGMLNEHITVIRINTETAIIVSINEKSNVTVKCVNFNNGFLCVNPHTNLAIAYGDFALSELKKCELVPNITHEGAEWGFFVHLFKWGHIIIPKDIEIKLPSPGLKLIGKKIDTVAIISLPPNIYIHVKIDGPKCIRKLEYGQDYSITAIKSSESDIDIYLLFDGQLIKYEFSFDTRLNKVGKGRSINYAKLKCTNKSKEVTSFVFQATANSKLLLDSNCPTDNMGHLLCNQTISVFDAETGEYLSHPQGLQLTEVFNTLSYPPEKE
;
A
#
# COMPACT_ATOMS: atom_id res chain seq x y z
N MET A 1 -13.76 22.14 -6.09
CA MET A 1 -14.20 22.47 -4.72
C MET A 1 -14.48 21.15 -4.02
N THR A 2 -13.52 20.62 -3.27
CA THR A 2 -13.75 19.46 -2.41
C THR A 2 -14.29 19.98 -1.09
N ASN A 3 -15.54 19.64 -0.79
CA ASN A 3 -16.11 19.83 0.54
C ASN A 3 -15.21 19.08 1.52
N VAL A 4 -14.36 19.80 2.25
CA VAL A 4 -13.68 19.24 3.41
C VAL A 4 -14.76 19.05 4.45
N VAL A 5 -15.41 17.88 4.43
CA VAL A 5 -16.12 17.40 5.61
C VAL A 5 -15.05 17.33 6.70
N GLU A 6 -15.16 18.17 7.73
CA GLU A 6 -14.18 18.24 8.81
C GLU A 6 -14.15 16.91 9.57
N CYS A 7 -13.29 15.99 9.15
CA CYS A 7 -13.14 14.73 9.85
C CYS A 7 -12.40 14.95 11.18
N THR A 8 -12.87 14.31 12.24
CA THR A 8 -12.19 14.24 13.54
C THR A 8 -11.62 12.85 13.75
N PHE A 9 -10.41 12.76 14.29
CA PHE A 9 -9.81 11.48 14.63
C PHE A 9 -10.24 11.08 16.04
N LYS A 10 -10.98 9.97 16.17
CA LYS A 10 -11.54 9.46 17.44
C LYS A 10 -11.23 7.97 17.61
N THR A 11 -11.16 7.51 18.85
CA THR A 11 -11.07 6.07 19.14
C THR A 11 -12.43 5.42 18.81
N PRO A 12 -12.45 4.32 18.05
CA PRO A 12 -13.69 3.61 17.74
C PRO A 12 -14.33 3.02 19.01
N PRO A 13 -15.67 2.86 19.06
CA PRO A 13 -16.32 2.21 20.19
C PRO A 13 -15.91 0.73 20.29
N GLU A 14 -15.84 0.18 21.49
CA GLU A 14 -15.42 -1.21 21.72
C GLU A 14 -16.34 -2.25 21.03
N THR A 15 -17.59 -1.86 20.74
CA THR A 15 -18.57 -2.68 20.01
C THR A 15 -18.29 -2.78 18.52
N ALA A 16 -17.43 -1.92 17.96
CA ALA A 16 -17.12 -1.90 16.54
C ALA A 16 -16.21 -3.08 16.17
N LYS A 17 -16.81 -4.25 15.98
CA LYS A 17 -16.12 -5.46 15.52
C LYS A 17 -16.90 -6.17 14.43
N ALA A 18 -16.19 -6.80 13.51
CA ALA A 18 -16.81 -7.78 12.61
C ALA A 18 -17.45 -8.92 13.43
N PRO A 19 -18.50 -9.57 12.91
CA PRO A 19 -19.11 -10.73 13.55
C PRO A 19 -18.09 -11.82 13.89
N ASP A 20 -18.28 -12.53 15.01
CA ASP A 20 -17.29 -13.50 15.51
C ASP A 20 -17.06 -14.69 14.55
N ASN A 21 -18.02 -15.00 13.68
CA ASN A 21 -17.89 -16.03 12.64
C ASN A 21 -17.38 -15.51 11.29
N ALA A 22 -17.12 -14.20 11.15
CA ALA A 22 -16.59 -13.64 9.92
C ALA A 22 -15.14 -14.08 9.72
N ILE A 23 -14.87 -14.74 8.58
CA ILE A 23 -13.52 -15.13 8.17
C ILE A 23 -12.88 -14.00 7.36
N ILE A 24 -13.65 -13.46 6.41
CA ILE A 24 -13.30 -12.31 5.59
C ILE A 24 -14.48 -11.36 5.47
N TRP A 25 -14.25 -10.09 5.21
CA TRP A 25 -15.32 -9.12 4.99
C TRP A 25 -14.89 -7.97 4.09
N ASN A 26 -15.85 -7.25 3.56
CA ASN A 26 -15.68 -5.96 2.91
C ASN A 26 -16.46 -4.87 3.66
N SER A 27 -16.64 -3.70 3.06
CA SER A 27 -17.35 -2.59 3.70
C SER A 27 -18.82 -2.88 4.01
N PHE A 28 -19.48 -3.84 3.34
CA PHE A 28 -20.94 -4.03 3.44
C PHE A 28 -21.35 -5.43 3.87
N GLN A 29 -20.49 -6.43 3.69
CA GLN A 29 -20.80 -7.83 3.85
C GLN A 29 -19.60 -8.60 4.44
N TYR A 30 -19.89 -9.71 5.09
CA TYR A 30 -18.89 -10.66 5.57
C TYR A 30 -19.18 -12.07 5.06
N CYS A 31 -18.15 -12.91 5.03
CA CYS A 31 -18.22 -14.30 4.63
C CYS A 31 -17.66 -15.21 5.72
N ASP A 32 -18.37 -16.30 6.00
CA ASP A 32 -17.97 -17.37 6.93
C ASP A 32 -17.52 -18.65 6.20
N GLU A 33 -17.10 -18.51 4.94
CA GLU A 33 -16.85 -19.56 3.93
C GLU A 33 -18.10 -20.30 3.41
N LYS A 34 -19.27 -20.19 4.05
CA LYS A 34 -20.51 -20.83 3.58
C LYS A 34 -21.40 -19.90 2.76
N GLY A 35 -21.26 -18.60 2.95
CA GLY A 35 -22.03 -17.59 2.24
C GLY A 35 -21.64 -16.18 2.62
N TRP A 36 -22.18 -15.20 1.88
CA TRP A 36 -22.04 -13.78 2.18
C TRP A 36 -23.28 -13.26 2.91
N TYR A 37 -23.06 -12.47 3.95
CA TYR A 37 -24.11 -11.89 4.80
C TYR A 37 -23.87 -10.40 4.97
N SER A 38 -24.94 -9.61 5.09
CA SER A 38 -24.84 -8.16 5.31
C SER A 38 -24.24 -7.83 6.67
N LEU A 39 -23.37 -6.83 6.71
CA LEU A 39 -22.83 -6.22 7.93
C LEU A 39 -23.80 -5.15 8.44
N THR A 40 -24.48 -5.44 9.55
CA THR A 40 -25.41 -4.50 10.17
C THR A 40 -24.71 -3.28 10.78
N ASN A 41 -23.45 -3.42 11.19
CA ASN A 41 -22.60 -2.37 11.77
C ASN A 41 -21.53 -1.84 10.80
N HIS A 42 -21.81 -1.87 9.49
CA HIS A 42 -20.85 -1.51 8.45
C HIS A 42 -20.13 -0.16 8.66
N ASP A 43 -20.86 0.87 9.08
CA ASP A 43 -20.30 2.22 9.32
C ASP A 43 -19.27 2.25 10.45
N GLU A 44 -19.38 1.34 11.42
CA GLU A 44 -18.49 1.25 12.57
C GLU A 44 -17.18 0.53 12.23
N ILE A 45 -17.25 -0.48 11.35
CA ILE A 45 -16.12 -1.39 11.05
C ILE A 45 -15.44 -1.15 9.70
N MET A 46 -15.91 -0.18 8.92
CA MET A 46 -15.30 0.19 7.66
C MET A 46 -13.86 0.70 7.83
N LEU A 47 -13.07 0.54 6.77
CA LEU A 47 -11.76 1.19 6.67
C LEU A 47 -11.92 2.71 6.66
N ARG A 48 -11.15 3.37 7.51
CA ARG A 48 -11.11 4.83 7.64
C ARG A 48 -9.66 5.29 7.71
N PRO A 49 -9.35 6.51 7.20
CA PRO A 49 -8.06 7.13 7.45
C PRO A 49 -7.67 7.06 8.92
N THR A 50 -6.44 6.63 9.18
CA THR A 50 -5.83 6.52 10.51
C THR A 50 -4.55 7.33 10.56
N ALA A 51 -4.19 7.83 11.74
CA ALA A 51 -2.97 8.57 11.97
C ALA A 51 -2.01 7.77 12.86
N PHE A 52 -0.71 7.92 12.62
CA PHE A 52 0.30 7.42 13.53
C PHE A 52 0.31 8.25 14.82
N SER A 53 0.18 7.59 15.97
CA SER A 53 0.13 8.23 17.29
C SER A 53 1.44 8.93 17.67
N ASP A 54 2.56 8.52 17.07
CA ASP A 54 3.88 9.14 17.23
C ASP A 54 4.18 10.27 16.24
N GLY A 55 3.22 10.62 15.38
CA GLY A 55 3.35 11.73 14.44
C GLY A 55 4.38 11.51 13.34
N ARG A 56 4.77 10.26 13.04
CA ARG A 56 5.79 9.97 12.02
C ARG A 56 5.37 10.32 10.58
N ILE A 57 4.07 10.44 10.31
CA ILE A 57 3.54 10.97 9.04
C ILE A 57 3.01 12.38 9.28
N LYS A 58 3.57 13.35 8.57
CA LYS A 58 3.23 14.78 8.70
C LYS A 58 2.78 15.34 7.37
N PHE A 59 1.64 16.03 7.39
CA PHE A 59 1.17 16.86 6.29
C PHE A 59 1.58 18.30 6.61
N LEU A 60 2.59 18.80 5.91
CA LEU A 60 3.15 20.12 6.12
C LEU A 60 2.32 21.16 5.33
N PRO A 61 1.55 22.04 5.99
CA PRO A 61 0.92 23.17 5.32
C PRO A 61 1.99 24.18 4.89
N GLN A 62 1.67 24.98 3.87
CA GLN A 62 2.52 26.10 3.49
C GLN A 62 2.52 27.16 4.61
N LEU A 63 3.70 27.66 4.95
CA LEU A 63 3.90 28.72 5.93
C LEU A 63 3.83 30.09 5.26
N GLU A 64 3.37 31.09 6.01
CA GLU A 64 3.36 32.49 5.55
C GLU A 64 4.76 33.10 5.47
N LYS A 65 5.69 32.59 6.27
CA LYS A 65 7.07 33.06 6.37
C LYS A 65 8.04 31.88 6.38
N ILE A 66 9.27 32.14 5.94
CA ILE A 66 10.35 31.17 6.04
C ILE A 66 10.83 31.12 7.50
N PRO A 67 11.03 29.91 8.09
CA PRO A 67 11.60 29.80 9.42
C PRO A 67 13.02 30.39 9.47
N GLU A 68 13.34 31.13 10.54
CA GLU A 68 14.62 31.84 10.72
C GLU A 68 15.84 30.92 10.59
N GLU A 69 15.69 29.65 10.96
CA GLU A 69 16.74 28.64 10.83
C GLU A 69 17.25 28.43 9.39
N PHE A 70 16.48 28.83 8.37
CA PHE A 70 16.89 28.72 6.97
C PHE A 70 17.58 29.97 6.41
N GLU A 71 17.56 31.10 7.13
CA GLU A 71 18.15 32.36 6.64
C GLU A 71 19.64 32.21 6.30
N SER A 72 20.38 31.38 7.03
CA SER A 72 21.80 31.13 6.80
C SER A 72 22.10 30.28 5.57
N VAL A 73 21.10 29.58 5.02
CA VAL A 73 21.27 28.58 3.94
C VAL A 73 20.73 29.08 2.60
N LEU A 74 19.81 30.04 2.63
CA LEU A 74 19.23 30.66 1.45
C LEU A 74 20.24 31.55 0.75
N CYS A 75 20.23 31.54 -0.59
CA CYS A 75 21.11 32.40 -1.36
C CYS A 75 20.56 33.84 -1.51
N GLY A 76 19.26 34.04 -1.25
CA GLY A 76 18.58 35.33 -1.24
C GLY A 76 18.35 35.92 -2.64
N LYS A 77 18.67 35.18 -3.71
CA LYS A 77 18.53 35.63 -5.09
C LYS A 77 17.18 35.25 -5.72
N TYR A 78 16.49 34.28 -5.14
CA TYR A 78 15.24 33.75 -5.67
C TYR A 78 14.14 33.74 -4.60
N ASP A 79 12.89 33.66 -5.04
CA ASP A 79 11.76 33.46 -4.14
C ASP A 79 11.89 32.12 -3.42
N ALA A 80 11.51 32.09 -2.14
CA ALA A 80 11.53 30.89 -1.31
C ALA A 80 10.15 30.67 -0.71
N LYS A 81 9.72 29.40 -0.66
CA LYS A 81 8.47 28.98 -0.02
C LYS A 81 8.77 27.93 1.03
N ALA A 82 8.11 28.00 2.17
CA ALA A 82 8.27 27.04 3.26
C ALA A 82 6.98 26.27 3.52
N TRP A 83 7.15 25.01 3.92
CA TRP A 83 6.12 24.15 4.47
C TRP A 83 6.60 23.62 5.81
N GLY A 84 5.76 23.62 6.84
CA GLY A 84 6.23 23.20 8.15
C GLY A 84 5.14 22.81 9.14
N LYS A 85 5.49 21.86 10.01
CA LYS A 85 4.66 21.37 11.13
C LYS A 85 5.51 20.56 12.11
N ASP A 86 5.33 20.79 13.42
CA ASP A 86 5.93 19.99 14.50
C ASP A 86 7.45 19.74 14.30
N ASP A 87 8.23 20.82 14.22
CA ASP A 87 9.70 20.82 14.03
C ASP A 87 10.20 20.12 12.76
N CYS A 88 9.32 19.93 11.77
CA CYS A 88 9.69 19.48 10.43
C CYS A 88 9.39 20.59 9.44
N ASN A 89 10.43 21.07 8.74
CA ASN A 89 10.32 22.18 7.80
C ASN A 89 10.99 21.82 6.48
N ILE A 90 10.33 22.18 5.38
CA ILE A 90 10.86 22.05 4.01
C ILE A 90 10.75 23.41 3.35
N VAL A 91 11.89 23.92 2.88
CA VAL A 91 11.98 25.19 2.14
C VAL A 91 12.43 24.91 0.73
N ILE A 92 11.75 25.50 -0.25
CA ILE A 92 12.11 25.40 -1.67
C ILE A 92 12.46 26.80 -2.18
N GLU A 93 13.72 27.03 -2.54
CA GLU A 93 14.23 28.27 -3.14
C GLU A 93 14.34 28.11 -4.67
N GLY A 94 13.91 29.14 -5.42
CA GLY A 94 14.05 29.19 -6.88
C GLY A 94 13.37 28.04 -7.62
N ASP A 95 12.33 27.46 -7.01
CA ASP A 95 11.58 26.29 -7.48
C ASP A 95 12.44 25.03 -7.70
N LYS A 96 13.64 24.90 -7.13
CA LYS A 96 14.49 23.70 -7.33
C LYS A 96 15.40 23.34 -6.16
N ASP A 97 15.80 24.31 -5.36
CA ASP A 97 16.74 24.12 -4.25
C ASP A 97 15.93 23.78 -3.00
N VAL A 98 15.98 22.53 -2.57
CA VAL A 98 15.20 22.00 -1.45
C VAL A 98 16.08 21.93 -0.21
N HIS A 99 15.67 22.63 0.85
CA HIS A 99 16.28 22.62 2.16
C HIS A 99 15.35 21.92 3.14
N ILE A 100 15.85 20.93 3.87
CA ILE A 100 15.05 20.03 4.70
C ILE A 100 15.59 20.07 6.13
N SER A 101 14.68 20.34 7.08
CA SER A 101 14.88 20.20 8.52
C SER A 101 13.98 19.07 9.00
N LEU A 102 14.59 18.02 9.58
CA LEU A 102 13.89 16.86 10.13
C LEU A 102 14.11 16.80 11.65
N PRO A 103 13.09 16.40 12.44
CA PRO A 103 13.25 16.19 13.87
C PRO A 103 14.41 15.24 14.19
N GLY A 104 15.26 15.62 15.14
CA GLY A 104 16.40 14.81 15.58
C GLY A 104 17.68 14.94 14.75
N LEU A 105 17.66 15.66 13.62
CA LEU A 105 18.87 16.01 12.87
C LEU A 105 19.33 17.44 13.20
N GLN A 106 20.61 17.59 13.54
CA GLN A 106 21.19 18.92 13.82
C GLN A 106 21.48 19.72 12.55
N GLU A 107 21.89 19.03 11.48
CA GLU A 107 22.26 19.66 10.22
C GLU A 107 21.08 19.67 9.24
N LYS A 108 20.93 20.78 8.50
CA LYS A 108 19.96 20.88 7.42
C LYS A 108 20.45 20.09 6.21
N ILE A 109 19.54 19.37 5.58
CA ILE A 109 19.82 18.60 4.39
C ILE A 109 19.49 19.47 3.17
N ASN A 110 20.43 19.60 2.24
CA ASN A 110 20.24 20.37 1.02
C ASN A 110 20.20 19.43 -0.19
N TYR A 111 19.21 19.63 -1.06
CA TYR A 111 19.05 18.89 -2.30
C TYR A 111 18.73 19.86 -3.45
N ASN A 112 19.61 19.91 -4.45
CA ASN A 112 19.36 20.64 -5.69
C ASN A 112 18.65 19.72 -6.69
N HIS A 113 17.41 20.04 -7.03
CA HIS A 113 16.71 19.35 -8.11
C HIS A 113 17.23 19.79 -9.48
N ARG A 114 17.27 18.84 -10.42
CA ARG A 114 17.84 19.08 -11.77
C ARG A 114 17.01 20.07 -12.57
N GLU A 115 15.69 20.01 -12.39
CA GLU A 115 14.72 20.85 -13.08
C GLU A 115 13.98 21.72 -12.07
N ARG A 116 13.25 22.72 -12.55
CA ARG A 116 12.36 23.49 -11.67
C ARG A 116 11.07 22.70 -11.46
N PHE A 117 10.61 22.62 -10.22
CA PHE A 117 9.30 22.11 -9.90
C PHE A 117 8.20 22.96 -10.55
N PRO A 118 7.06 22.36 -10.90
CA PRO A 118 5.89 23.13 -11.32
C PRO A 118 5.43 24.05 -10.18
N THR A 119 4.69 25.10 -10.53
CA THR A 119 4.12 26.02 -9.55
C THR A 119 3.20 25.27 -8.58
N PHE A 120 3.52 25.33 -7.29
CA PHE A 120 2.69 24.76 -6.23
C PHE A 120 1.36 25.49 -6.12
N LEU A 121 0.26 24.74 -6.06
CA LEU A 121 -1.04 25.28 -5.70
C LEU A 121 -1.02 25.79 -4.26
N LYS A 122 -1.77 26.86 -3.95
CA LYS A 122 -1.81 27.46 -2.60
C LYS A 122 -2.23 26.49 -1.49
N ASN A 123 -2.98 25.45 -1.82
CA ASN A 123 -3.47 24.44 -0.88
C ASN A 123 -2.64 23.14 -0.91
N TRP A 124 -1.54 23.10 -1.66
CA TRP A 124 -0.67 21.94 -1.71
C TRP A 124 0.03 21.73 -0.35
N LYS A 125 0.04 20.48 0.11
CA LYS A 125 0.71 20.06 1.34
C LYS A 125 1.83 19.10 0.98
N ILE A 126 3.03 19.33 1.50
CA ILE A 126 4.12 18.38 1.40
C ILE A 126 3.89 17.28 2.45
N ILE A 127 4.00 16.02 2.04
CA ILE A 127 3.83 14.87 2.95
C ILE A 127 5.21 14.34 3.32
N VAL A 128 5.49 14.23 4.61
CA VAL A 128 6.73 13.66 5.15
C VAL A 128 6.38 12.41 5.93
N GLY A 129 6.94 11.27 5.52
CA GLY A 129 6.86 10.00 6.24
C GLY A 129 8.22 9.61 6.79
N MET A 130 8.42 9.74 8.11
CA MET A 130 9.58 9.23 8.83
C MET A 130 9.36 7.75 9.15
N LEU A 131 9.62 6.90 8.18
CA LEU A 131 9.16 5.50 8.18
C LEU A 131 9.80 4.70 9.30
N ASN A 132 11.10 4.86 9.49
CA ASN A 132 11.88 4.34 10.61
C ASN A 132 13.12 5.22 10.83
N GLU A 133 14.01 4.83 11.73
CA GLU A 133 15.21 5.61 12.08
C GLU A 133 16.21 5.81 10.92
N HIS A 134 16.06 5.06 9.83
CA HIS A 134 16.97 5.10 8.68
C HIS A 134 16.36 5.75 7.44
N ILE A 135 15.03 5.88 7.36
CA ILE A 135 14.36 6.20 6.09
C ILE A 135 13.26 7.23 6.31
N THR A 136 13.37 8.34 5.59
CA THR A 136 12.31 9.34 5.45
C THR A 136 11.95 9.50 3.97
N VAL A 137 10.65 9.51 3.66
CA VAL A 137 10.12 9.86 2.34
C VAL A 137 9.43 11.21 2.41
N ILE A 138 9.67 12.05 1.41
CA ILE A 138 9.12 13.39 1.30
C ILE A 138 8.44 13.50 -0.06
N ARG A 139 7.12 13.57 -0.10
CA ARG A 139 6.36 13.84 -1.33
C ARG A 139 6.30 15.33 -1.57
N ILE A 140 7.08 15.82 -2.54
CA ILE A 140 7.16 17.24 -2.89
C ILE A 140 5.95 17.66 -3.70
N ASN A 141 5.56 16.88 -4.71
CA ASN A 141 4.40 17.15 -5.57
C ASN A 141 3.74 15.83 -6.01
N THR A 142 2.92 15.87 -7.08
CA THR A 142 2.26 14.67 -7.62
C THR A 142 3.21 13.67 -8.26
N GLU A 143 4.40 14.08 -8.68
CA GLU A 143 5.35 13.26 -9.46
C GLU A 143 6.71 13.12 -8.78
N THR A 144 7.06 14.00 -7.83
CA THR A 144 8.38 14.05 -7.23
C THR A 144 8.31 13.63 -5.78
N ALA A 145 9.12 12.62 -5.42
CA ALA A 145 9.45 12.33 -4.04
C ALA A 145 10.96 12.34 -3.81
N ILE A 146 11.33 12.69 -2.59
CA ILE A 146 12.71 12.66 -2.09
C ILE A 146 12.79 11.61 -1.00
N ILE A 147 13.76 10.72 -1.12
CA ILE A 147 14.12 9.73 -0.12
C ILE A 147 15.37 10.23 0.58
N VAL A 148 15.26 10.44 1.89
CA VAL A 148 16.39 10.71 2.78
C VAL A 148 16.72 9.40 3.49
N SER A 149 17.95 8.91 3.35
CA SER A 149 18.40 7.72 4.05
C SER A 149 19.60 8.01 4.95
N ILE A 150 19.57 7.46 6.16
CA ILE A 150 20.58 7.66 7.21
C ILE A 150 21.22 6.32 7.51
N ASN A 151 22.53 6.23 7.26
CA ASN A 151 23.28 5.01 7.56
C ASN A 151 23.71 4.93 9.04
N GLU A 152 24.30 3.81 9.44
CA GLU A 152 24.77 3.57 10.83
C GLU A 152 25.86 4.56 11.30
N LYS A 153 26.54 5.24 10.37
CA LYS A 153 27.54 6.26 10.65
C LYS A 153 26.94 7.68 10.69
N SER A 154 25.61 7.78 10.67
CA SER A 154 24.86 9.03 10.57
C SER A 154 25.11 9.82 9.28
N ASN A 155 25.63 9.18 8.22
CA ASN A 155 25.74 9.85 6.93
C ASN A 155 24.37 9.87 6.27
N VAL A 156 23.98 11.05 5.80
CA VAL A 156 22.74 11.27 5.07
C VAL A 156 22.98 11.13 3.57
N THR A 157 22.13 10.37 2.91
CA THR A 157 22.02 10.36 1.44
C THR A 157 20.64 10.81 1.03
N VAL A 158 20.57 11.51 -0.10
CA VAL A 158 19.32 12.05 -0.64
C VAL A 158 19.16 11.61 -2.08
N LYS A 159 17.99 11.05 -2.40
CA LYS A 159 17.65 10.56 -3.74
C LYS A 159 16.28 11.09 -4.13
N CYS A 160 16.19 11.65 -5.33
CA CYS A 160 14.91 11.99 -5.93
C CYS A 160 14.43 10.83 -6.79
N VAL A 161 13.14 10.52 -6.69
CA VAL A 161 12.47 9.44 -7.41
C VAL A 161 11.15 9.94 -7.97
N ASN A 162 10.63 9.25 -8.99
CA ASN A 162 9.29 9.51 -9.47
C ASN A 162 8.28 8.89 -8.48
N PHE A 163 7.44 9.73 -7.89
CA PHE A 163 6.39 9.30 -6.96
C PHE A 163 5.38 8.37 -7.64
N ASN A 164 5.18 8.53 -8.95
CA ASN A 164 4.26 7.73 -9.74
C ASN A 164 4.88 6.42 -10.27
N ASN A 165 6.02 5.98 -9.72
CA ASN A 165 6.70 4.76 -10.14
C ASN A 165 6.92 3.79 -8.98
N GLY A 166 5.98 3.71 -8.03
CA GLY A 166 6.01 2.72 -6.96
C GLY A 166 5.56 3.30 -5.62
N PHE A 167 6.14 2.81 -4.53
CA PHE A 167 5.81 3.29 -3.20
C PHE A 167 6.93 3.02 -2.19
N LEU A 168 6.90 3.78 -1.10
CA LEU A 168 7.67 3.53 0.11
C LEU A 168 6.77 3.73 1.32
N CYS A 169 6.48 2.64 2.03
CA CYS A 169 5.63 2.66 3.22
C CYS A 169 6.32 1.92 4.38
N VAL A 170 5.71 1.92 5.55
CA VAL A 170 6.13 1.17 6.73
C VAL A 170 5.02 0.24 7.22
N ASN A 171 5.40 -0.97 7.65
CA ASN A 171 4.51 -1.84 8.40
C ASN A 171 4.38 -1.32 9.85
N PRO A 172 3.17 -0.94 10.31
CA PRO A 172 2.96 -0.31 11.62
C PRO A 172 3.24 -1.23 12.81
N HIS A 173 3.36 -2.55 12.60
CA HIS A 173 3.68 -3.49 13.67
C HIS A 173 5.17 -3.77 13.79
N THR A 174 5.85 -3.98 12.65
CA THR A 174 7.27 -4.40 12.64
C THR A 174 8.25 -3.25 12.44
N ASN A 175 7.76 -2.05 12.10
CA ASN A 175 8.57 -0.90 11.72
C ASN A 175 9.47 -1.13 10.48
N LEU A 176 9.19 -2.20 9.72
CA LEU A 176 9.89 -2.53 8.49
C LEU A 176 9.40 -1.59 7.38
N ALA A 177 10.32 -0.85 6.75
CA ALA A 177 10.02 -0.11 5.54
C ALA A 177 9.85 -1.10 4.37
N ILE A 178 8.95 -0.80 3.45
CA ILE A 178 8.62 -1.63 2.29
C ILE A 178 8.69 -0.74 1.05
N ALA A 179 9.60 -1.07 0.14
CA ALA A 179 9.89 -0.29 -1.06
C ALA A 179 9.58 -1.09 -2.33
N TYR A 180 8.97 -0.42 -3.30
CA TYR A 180 8.69 -0.97 -4.63
C TYR A 180 8.99 0.06 -5.71
N GLY A 181 9.39 -0.41 -6.90
CA GLY A 181 9.65 0.43 -8.06
C GLY A 181 10.82 1.38 -7.86
N ASP A 182 10.68 2.66 -8.23
CA ASP A 182 11.74 3.67 -8.13
C ASP A 182 12.19 3.92 -6.68
N PHE A 183 11.35 3.57 -5.70
CA PHE A 183 11.69 3.66 -4.29
C PHE A 183 12.57 2.51 -3.79
N ALA A 184 12.69 1.40 -4.54
CA ALA A 184 13.42 0.20 -4.13
C ALA A 184 14.95 0.34 -4.31
N LEU A 185 15.53 1.32 -3.65
CA LEU A 185 16.96 1.62 -3.71
C LEU A 185 17.77 0.61 -2.88
N SER A 186 18.84 0.08 -3.46
CA SER A 186 19.61 -1.03 -2.87
C SER A 186 20.36 -0.68 -1.57
N GLU A 187 20.57 0.60 -1.31
CA GLU A 187 21.24 1.14 -0.13
C GLU A 187 20.33 1.26 1.11
N LEU A 188 19.01 1.11 0.97
CA LEU A 188 18.06 1.32 2.06
C LEU A 188 18.21 0.27 3.17
N LYS A 189 18.32 0.75 4.42
CA LYS A 189 18.45 -0.08 5.63
C LYS A 189 17.10 -0.29 6.30
N LYS A 190 16.92 -1.44 6.97
CA LYS A 190 15.63 -1.87 7.55
C LYS A 190 14.46 -1.69 6.57
N CYS A 191 14.73 -2.03 5.31
CA CYS A 191 13.82 -1.89 4.21
C CYS A 191 13.77 -3.18 3.42
N GLU A 192 12.57 -3.67 3.19
CA GLU A 192 12.31 -4.72 2.23
C GLU A 192 12.21 -4.13 0.83
N LEU A 193 13.00 -4.67 -0.08
CA LEU A 193 12.95 -4.32 -1.50
C LEU A 193 12.09 -5.35 -2.22
N VAL A 194 10.83 -5.00 -2.47
CA VAL A 194 9.83 -5.88 -3.06
C VAL A 194 10.23 -6.22 -4.51
N PRO A 195 10.17 -7.50 -4.93
CA PRO A 195 10.39 -7.88 -6.31
C PRO A 195 9.40 -7.21 -7.27
N ASN A 196 9.85 -6.91 -8.49
CA ASN A 196 8.98 -6.33 -9.52
C ASN A 196 7.78 -7.23 -9.81
N ILE A 197 6.57 -6.64 -9.79
CA ILE A 197 5.35 -7.28 -10.24
C ILE A 197 5.37 -7.28 -11.76
N THR A 198 5.02 -8.40 -12.38
CA THR A 198 4.89 -8.44 -13.84
C THR A 198 3.54 -7.88 -14.23
N HIS A 199 3.52 -6.66 -14.79
CA HIS A 199 2.32 -5.99 -15.31
C HIS A 199 2.66 -5.10 -16.52
N GLU A 200 1.63 -4.73 -17.30
CA GLU A 200 1.60 -3.59 -18.21
C GLU A 200 0.45 -2.73 -17.70
N GLY A 201 0.74 -1.53 -17.18
CA GLY A 201 -0.30 -0.57 -16.79
C GLY A 201 -0.59 -0.36 -15.29
N ALA A 202 0.37 -0.56 -14.38
CA ALA A 202 0.29 0.02 -13.03
C ALA A 202 1.65 0.58 -12.58
N GLU A 203 2.03 1.74 -13.13
CA GLU A 203 3.26 2.40 -12.67
C GLU A 203 3.08 3.00 -11.25
N TRP A 204 1.85 3.32 -10.80
CA TRP A 204 1.63 4.16 -9.61
C TRP A 204 0.51 3.74 -8.65
N GLY A 205 -0.52 3.02 -9.10
CA GLY A 205 -1.65 2.66 -8.25
C GLY A 205 -1.41 1.34 -7.51
N PHE A 206 -0.99 1.39 -6.24
CA PHE A 206 -0.88 0.20 -5.40
C PHE A 206 -1.63 0.35 -4.09
N PHE A 207 -2.22 -0.74 -3.63
CA PHE A 207 -2.58 -0.94 -2.23
C PHE A 207 -1.59 -1.89 -1.58
N VAL A 208 -1.26 -1.64 -0.32
CA VAL A 208 -0.48 -2.56 0.51
C VAL A 208 -1.29 -2.92 1.74
N HIS A 209 -1.77 -4.16 1.82
CA HIS A 209 -2.39 -4.68 3.03
C HIS A 209 -1.31 -5.10 4.00
N LEU A 210 -1.36 -4.60 5.23
CA LEU A 210 -0.33 -4.76 6.24
C LEU A 210 -0.85 -5.67 7.37
N PHE A 211 -0.08 -6.70 7.70
CA PHE A 211 -0.38 -7.70 8.73
C PHE A 211 0.77 -7.76 9.74
N LYS A 212 0.55 -8.37 10.90
CA LYS A 212 1.64 -8.63 11.88
C LYS A 212 2.74 -9.52 11.29
N TRP A 213 2.36 -10.44 10.41
CA TRP A 213 3.25 -11.46 9.86
C TRP A 213 3.88 -11.09 8.50
N GLY A 214 3.42 -10.03 7.84
CA GLY A 214 3.82 -9.73 6.47
C GLY A 214 2.89 -8.71 5.80
N HIS A 215 2.81 -8.76 4.47
CA HIS A 215 2.00 -7.82 3.69
C HIS A 215 1.60 -8.37 2.32
N ILE A 216 0.56 -7.80 1.72
CA ILE A 216 0.13 -8.09 0.34
C ILE A 216 0.24 -6.81 -0.47
N ILE A 217 0.98 -6.84 -1.57
CA ILE A 217 1.08 -5.76 -2.55
C ILE A 217 0.10 -6.04 -3.69
N ILE A 218 -0.78 -5.10 -3.96
CA ILE A 218 -1.90 -5.26 -4.89
C ILE A 218 -1.94 -4.07 -5.87
N PRO A 219 -1.78 -4.29 -7.18
CA PRO A 219 -2.01 -3.25 -8.17
C PRO A 219 -3.48 -2.81 -8.17
N LYS A 220 -3.76 -1.51 -8.21
CA LYS A 220 -5.12 -0.98 -8.34
C LYS A 220 -5.73 -1.34 -9.69
N ASP A 221 -4.93 -1.24 -10.74
CA ASP A 221 -5.31 -1.58 -12.12
C ASP A 221 -4.34 -2.61 -12.69
N ILE A 222 -4.83 -3.57 -13.46
CA ILE A 222 -3.94 -4.51 -14.16
C ILE A 222 -4.53 -4.93 -15.51
N GLU A 223 -3.69 -4.96 -16.54
CA GLU A 223 -4.04 -5.58 -17.82
C GLU A 223 -3.44 -7.00 -17.86
N ILE A 224 -4.26 -8.02 -17.53
CA ILE A 224 -3.87 -9.42 -17.68
C ILE A 224 -3.65 -9.72 -19.16
N LYS A 225 -2.51 -10.36 -19.48
CA LYS A 225 -2.14 -10.85 -20.82
C LYS A 225 -1.64 -12.29 -20.73
N LEU A 226 -2.41 -13.23 -21.29
CA LEU A 226 -2.07 -14.65 -21.31
C LEU A 226 -1.71 -15.12 -22.74
N PRO A 227 -0.42 -15.11 -23.13
CA PRO A 227 0.01 -15.38 -24.51
C PRO A 227 0.13 -16.87 -24.88
N SER A 228 0.15 -17.17 -26.18
CA SER A 228 0.34 -18.51 -26.79
C SER A 228 1.80 -18.81 -27.14
N PRO A 229 2.26 -20.08 -27.11
CA PRO A 229 3.37 -20.53 -27.93
C PRO A 229 2.97 -20.43 -29.42
N GLY A 230 3.85 -19.92 -30.29
CA GLY A 230 3.69 -19.96 -31.75
C GLY A 230 3.19 -18.68 -32.44
N LEU A 231 2.62 -17.72 -31.70
CA LEU A 231 2.40 -16.36 -32.19
C LEU A 231 3.51 -15.47 -31.64
N LYS A 232 4.51 -15.15 -32.49
CA LYS A 232 5.50 -14.09 -32.23
C LYS A 232 4.85 -12.69 -32.30
N LEU A 233 3.64 -12.54 -31.75
CA LEU A 233 2.96 -11.26 -31.58
C LEU A 233 3.10 -10.79 -30.13
N ILE A 234 4.31 -10.26 -29.86
CA ILE A 234 4.60 -9.00 -29.14
C ILE A 234 3.80 -8.75 -27.84
N GLY A 235 4.18 -9.39 -26.73
CA GLY A 235 3.72 -8.98 -25.39
C GLY A 235 4.32 -9.83 -24.26
N LYS A 236 4.62 -9.21 -23.11
CA LYS A 236 5.08 -9.92 -21.90
C LYS A 236 3.88 -10.60 -21.24
N LYS A 237 4.00 -11.86 -20.78
CA LYS A 237 2.92 -12.52 -20.01
C LYS A 237 2.67 -11.74 -18.73
N ILE A 238 1.44 -11.33 -18.49
CA ILE A 238 1.00 -10.63 -17.27
C ILE A 238 -0.11 -11.44 -16.66
N ASP A 239 0.17 -12.04 -15.52
CA ASP A 239 -0.72 -12.99 -14.86
C ASP A 239 -0.79 -12.81 -13.35
N THR A 240 -0.03 -11.87 -12.77
CA THR A 240 0.10 -11.71 -11.32
C THR A 240 -0.83 -10.62 -10.81
N VAL A 241 -1.82 -10.98 -10.00
CA VAL A 241 -2.80 -10.03 -9.43
C VAL A 241 -2.36 -9.47 -8.07
N ALA A 242 -1.43 -10.14 -7.39
CA ALA A 242 -0.84 -9.66 -6.14
C ALA A 242 0.49 -10.36 -5.84
N ILE A 243 1.29 -9.76 -4.97
CA ILE A 243 2.42 -10.43 -4.29
C ILE A 243 2.15 -10.45 -2.80
N ILE A 244 2.17 -11.63 -2.19
CA ILE A 244 2.24 -11.76 -0.73
C ILE A 244 3.71 -11.84 -0.34
N SER A 245 4.12 -10.96 0.55
CA SER A 245 5.45 -10.99 1.15
C SER A 245 5.38 -11.45 2.60
N LEU A 246 6.25 -12.40 2.89
CA LEU A 246 6.54 -12.95 4.20
C LEU A 246 8.01 -12.63 4.48
N PRO A 247 8.28 -11.50 5.15
CA PRO A 247 9.64 -11.13 5.49
C PRO A 247 10.32 -12.22 6.34
N PRO A 248 11.65 -12.41 6.20
CA PRO A 248 12.54 -11.63 5.34
C PRO A 248 12.57 -12.03 3.85
N ASN A 249 12.14 -13.24 3.47
CA ASN A 249 12.62 -13.84 2.21
C ASN A 249 11.57 -14.53 1.33
N ILE A 250 10.35 -14.76 1.79
CA ILE A 250 9.35 -15.51 1.03
C ILE A 250 8.44 -14.53 0.28
N TYR A 251 8.34 -14.71 -1.04
CA TYR A 251 7.43 -13.95 -1.90
C TYR A 251 6.54 -14.93 -2.65
N ILE A 252 5.23 -14.72 -2.61
CA ILE A 252 4.23 -15.57 -3.27
C ILE A 252 3.51 -14.71 -4.30
N HIS A 253 3.78 -14.97 -5.57
CA HIS A 253 3.04 -14.36 -6.67
C HIS A 253 1.69 -15.07 -6.83
N VAL A 254 0.60 -14.36 -6.64
CA VAL A 254 -0.75 -14.87 -6.86
C VAL A 254 -1.09 -14.67 -8.33
N LYS A 255 -1.22 -15.78 -9.07
CA LYS A 255 -1.28 -15.82 -10.53
C LYS A 255 -2.57 -16.42 -11.05
N ILE A 256 -3.12 -15.83 -12.10
CA ILE A 256 -4.22 -16.39 -12.89
C ILE A 256 -3.62 -17.29 -13.99
N ASP A 257 -3.99 -18.57 -13.97
CA ASP A 257 -3.55 -19.57 -14.96
C ASP A 257 -4.75 -20.00 -15.81
N GLY A 258 -4.96 -19.27 -16.91
CA GLY A 258 -6.21 -19.31 -17.67
C GLY A 258 -6.05 -19.37 -19.19
N PRO A 259 -7.18 -19.33 -19.93
CA PRO A 259 -7.18 -19.30 -21.38
C PRO A 259 -6.60 -17.98 -21.90
N LYS A 260 -6.20 -17.99 -23.18
CA LYS A 260 -5.62 -16.82 -23.84
C LYS A 260 -6.59 -15.64 -23.82
N CYS A 261 -6.15 -14.52 -23.28
CA CYS A 261 -6.95 -13.31 -23.17
C CYS A 261 -6.08 -12.08 -22.94
N ILE A 262 -6.69 -10.92 -23.20
CA ILE A 262 -6.29 -9.62 -22.67
C ILE A 262 -7.51 -9.08 -21.93
N ARG A 263 -7.36 -8.75 -20.64
CA ARG A 263 -8.44 -8.19 -19.82
C ARG A 263 -7.88 -7.16 -18.86
N LYS A 264 -8.49 -5.98 -18.83
CA LYS A 264 -8.24 -4.98 -17.79
C LYS A 264 -9.09 -5.30 -16.57
N LEU A 265 -8.50 -5.14 -15.40
CA LEU A 265 -9.14 -5.39 -14.12
C LEU A 265 -8.85 -4.22 -13.19
N GLU A 266 -9.87 -3.77 -12.49
CA GLU A 266 -9.76 -2.80 -11.40
C GLU A 266 -9.99 -3.50 -10.06
N TYR A 267 -9.07 -3.30 -9.11
CA TYR A 267 -9.17 -3.83 -7.76
C TYR A 267 -10.35 -3.18 -7.02
N GLY A 268 -11.11 -3.98 -6.29
CA GLY A 268 -12.33 -3.53 -5.61
C GLY A 268 -13.56 -3.45 -6.53
N GLN A 269 -13.38 -3.60 -7.84
CA GLN A 269 -14.48 -3.75 -8.81
C GLN A 269 -14.49 -5.15 -9.45
N ASP A 270 -13.40 -5.56 -10.09
CA ASP A 270 -13.29 -6.88 -10.75
C ASP A 270 -12.76 -7.97 -9.82
N TYR A 271 -11.88 -7.59 -8.88
CA TYR A 271 -11.30 -8.53 -7.93
C TYR A 271 -10.92 -7.89 -6.60
N SER A 272 -10.96 -8.67 -5.52
CA SER A 272 -10.44 -8.30 -4.21
C SER A 272 -9.74 -9.49 -3.57
N ILE A 273 -8.64 -9.23 -2.87
CA ILE A 273 -7.80 -10.29 -2.28
C ILE A 273 -7.43 -9.95 -0.85
N THR A 274 -7.34 -10.98 -0.01
CA THR A 274 -6.74 -10.94 1.32
C THR A 274 -6.07 -12.26 1.65
N ALA A 275 -5.38 -12.35 2.78
CA ALA A 275 -4.75 -13.58 3.24
C ALA A 275 -4.80 -13.71 4.75
N ILE A 276 -4.85 -14.95 5.22
CA ILE A 276 -4.82 -15.32 6.63
C ILE A 276 -3.65 -16.28 6.82
N LYS A 277 -2.74 -15.94 7.72
CA LYS A 277 -1.68 -16.85 8.15
C LYS A 277 -2.29 -17.87 9.11
N SER A 278 -2.51 -19.08 8.63
CA SER A 278 -3.23 -20.15 9.33
C SER A 278 -2.32 -20.97 10.25
N SER A 279 -1.01 -21.03 9.97
CA SER A 279 -0.01 -21.65 10.82
C SER A 279 1.34 -20.93 10.72
N GLU A 280 2.42 -21.48 11.30
CA GLU A 280 3.78 -20.96 11.10
C GLU A 280 4.20 -20.97 9.61
N SER A 281 3.81 -22.02 8.88
CA SER A 281 4.23 -22.31 7.50
C SER A 281 3.12 -22.17 6.45
N ASP A 282 1.89 -21.91 6.88
CA ASP A 282 0.72 -21.95 6.00
C ASP A 282 0.01 -20.59 5.91
N ILE A 283 -0.43 -20.27 4.69
CA ILE A 283 -1.23 -19.09 4.35
C ILE A 283 -2.43 -19.54 3.53
N ASP A 284 -3.61 -19.12 3.99
CA ASP A 284 -4.85 -19.20 3.24
C ASP A 284 -5.06 -17.88 2.49
N ILE A 285 -5.07 -17.94 1.16
CA ILE A 285 -5.25 -16.79 0.27
C ILE A 285 -6.70 -16.79 -0.21
N TYR A 286 -7.44 -15.72 0.06
CA TYR A 286 -8.82 -15.57 -0.36
C TYR A 286 -8.88 -14.56 -1.51
N LEU A 287 -9.39 -15.00 -2.65
CA LEU A 287 -9.60 -14.17 -3.83
C LEU A 287 -11.09 -14.17 -4.18
N LEU A 288 -11.67 -12.97 -4.21
CA LEU A 288 -12.97 -12.71 -4.80
C LEU A 288 -12.75 -12.21 -6.23
N PHE A 289 -13.30 -12.90 -7.23
CA PHE A 289 -13.07 -12.60 -8.64
C PHE A 289 -14.25 -13.09 -9.48
N ASP A 290 -14.80 -12.24 -10.35
CA ASP A 290 -15.94 -12.58 -11.23
C ASP A 290 -17.10 -13.29 -10.50
N GLY A 291 -17.47 -12.79 -9.32
CA GLY A 291 -18.57 -13.36 -8.52
C GLY A 291 -18.30 -14.75 -7.94
N GLN A 292 -17.04 -15.18 -7.92
CA GLN A 292 -16.57 -16.43 -7.28
C GLN A 292 -15.64 -16.11 -6.11
N LEU A 293 -15.73 -16.92 -5.05
CA LEU A 293 -14.80 -16.88 -3.92
C LEU A 293 -13.90 -18.11 -3.94
N ILE A 294 -12.60 -17.88 -4.10
CA ILE A 294 -11.57 -18.90 -4.17
C ILE A 294 -10.70 -18.83 -2.92
N LYS A 295 -10.43 -19.98 -2.30
CA LYS A 295 -9.43 -20.16 -1.25
C LYS A 295 -8.26 -20.97 -1.79
N TYR A 296 -7.05 -20.41 -1.74
CA TYR A 296 -5.82 -21.10 -2.08
C TYR A 296 -4.99 -21.35 -0.81
N GLU A 297 -4.70 -22.62 -0.53
CA GLU A 297 -3.93 -23.06 0.63
C GLU A 297 -2.46 -23.18 0.20
N PHE A 298 -1.60 -22.30 0.74
CA PHE A 298 -0.17 -22.25 0.41
C PHE A 298 0.68 -22.61 1.62
N SER A 299 1.57 -23.58 1.45
CA SER A 299 2.56 -23.98 2.47
C SER A 299 3.98 -23.71 1.99
N PHE A 300 4.86 -23.27 2.89
CA PHE A 300 6.28 -23.08 2.60
C PHE A 300 7.20 -23.68 3.67
N ASP A 301 8.44 -23.95 3.28
CA ASP A 301 9.48 -24.40 4.20
C ASP A 301 10.01 -23.21 5.02
N THR A 302 9.75 -23.19 6.33
CA THR A 302 10.17 -22.12 7.25
C THR A 302 11.69 -21.93 7.31
N ARG A 303 12.49 -22.93 6.91
CA ARG A 303 13.96 -22.82 6.82
C ARG A 303 14.41 -21.84 5.74
N LEU A 304 13.56 -21.58 4.75
CA LEU A 304 13.81 -20.60 3.70
C LEU A 304 13.55 -19.17 4.22
N ASN A 305 12.69 -19.00 5.22
CA ASN A 305 12.34 -17.69 5.76
C ASN A 305 13.23 -17.25 6.92
N LYS A 306 14.54 -17.20 6.71
CA LYS A 306 15.53 -16.78 7.73
C LYS A 306 16.45 -15.69 7.21
N VAL A 307 16.87 -14.78 8.10
CA VAL A 307 17.86 -13.74 7.78
C VAL A 307 19.11 -14.38 7.16
N GLY A 308 19.64 -13.76 6.10
CA GLY A 308 20.81 -14.27 5.36
C GLY A 308 20.51 -15.38 4.35
N LYS A 309 19.28 -15.91 4.29
CA LYS A 309 18.84 -16.72 3.14
C LYS A 309 18.55 -15.82 1.94
N GLY A 310 18.70 -16.39 0.74
CA GLY A 310 18.31 -15.72 -0.50
C GLY A 310 16.80 -15.65 -0.64
N ARG A 311 16.32 -14.79 -1.54
CA ARG A 311 14.90 -14.64 -1.86
C ARG A 311 14.32 -15.97 -2.37
N SER A 312 13.17 -16.35 -1.84
CA SER A 312 12.37 -17.49 -2.29
C SER A 312 11.13 -16.97 -3.00
N ILE A 313 11.07 -17.18 -4.32
CA ILE A 313 9.95 -16.77 -5.16
C ILE A 313 9.07 -17.99 -5.41
N ASN A 314 7.80 -17.87 -5.01
CA ASN A 314 6.79 -18.91 -5.07
C ASN A 314 5.58 -18.43 -5.87
N TYR A 315 4.70 -19.36 -6.24
CA TYR A 315 3.57 -19.08 -7.13
C TYR A 315 2.30 -19.78 -6.64
N ALA A 316 1.27 -19.01 -6.30
CA ALA A 316 -0.09 -19.50 -6.09
C ALA A 316 -0.83 -19.40 -7.43
N LYS A 317 -1.03 -20.53 -8.12
CA LYS A 317 -1.60 -20.55 -9.48
C LYS A 317 -3.08 -20.92 -9.42
N LEU A 318 -3.93 -19.94 -9.63
CA LEU A 318 -5.38 -20.07 -9.67
C LEU A 318 -5.79 -20.45 -11.09
N LYS A 319 -6.11 -21.73 -11.28
CA LYS A 319 -6.53 -22.25 -12.59
C LYS A 319 -7.92 -21.75 -12.94
N CYS A 320 -8.10 -21.28 -14.16
CA CYS A 320 -9.41 -20.90 -14.66
C CYS A 320 -9.62 -21.30 -16.13
N THR A 321 -10.88 -21.30 -16.53
CA THR A 321 -11.33 -21.48 -17.91
C THR A 321 -12.26 -20.35 -18.28
N ASN A 322 -12.70 -20.30 -19.53
CA ASN A 322 -13.75 -19.40 -19.97
C ASN A 322 -14.86 -20.22 -20.65
N LYS A 323 -16.11 -19.81 -20.45
CA LYS A 323 -17.29 -20.39 -21.09
C LYS A 323 -17.51 -19.88 -22.52
N SER A 324 -16.96 -18.72 -22.89
CA SER A 324 -17.12 -18.09 -24.20
C SER A 324 -15.81 -18.03 -25.01
N LYS A 325 -15.91 -17.71 -26.31
CA LYS A 325 -14.73 -17.45 -27.16
C LYS A 325 -14.07 -16.10 -26.85
N GLU A 326 -14.86 -15.12 -26.42
CA GLU A 326 -14.41 -13.83 -25.91
C GLU A 326 -14.33 -13.88 -24.38
N VAL A 327 -13.22 -13.46 -23.79
CA VAL A 327 -12.99 -13.58 -22.33
C VAL A 327 -13.61 -12.40 -21.59
N THR A 328 -14.86 -12.58 -21.18
CA THR A 328 -15.60 -11.63 -20.33
C THR A 328 -15.63 -12.04 -18.86
N SER A 329 -15.46 -13.34 -18.57
CA SER A 329 -15.39 -13.87 -17.22
C SER A 329 -14.52 -15.12 -17.16
N PHE A 330 -13.94 -15.40 -16.00
CA PHE A 330 -13.23 -16.62 -15.70
C PHE A 330 -14.09 -17.54 -14.85
N VAL A 331 -13.97 -18.85 -15.09
CA VAL A 331 -14.53 -19.89 -14.23
C VAL A 331 -13.37 -20.61 -13.57
N PHE A 332 -13.22 -20.43 -12.26
CA PHE A 332 -12.10 -20.99 -11.52
C PHE A 332 -12.29 -22.47 -11.27
N GLN A 333 -11.19 -23.22 -11.30
CA GLN A 333 -11.16 -24.65 -11.12
C GLN A 333 -10.52 -25.01 -9.79
N ALA A 334 -11.15 -25.94 -9.07
CA ALA A 334 -10.52 -26.53 -7.91
C ALA A 334 -9.25 -27.28 -8.32
N THR A 335 -8.23 -27.20 -7.46
CA THR A 335 -6.98 -27.97 -7.56
C THR A 335 -6.63 -28.50 -6.17
N ALA A 336 -5.55 -29.28 -6.05
CA ALA A 336 -5.11 -29.80 -4.75
C ALA A 336 -4.95 -28.71 -3.68
N ASN A 337 -4.52 -27.51 -4.09
CA ASN A 337 -4.23 -26.38 -3.20
C ASN A 337 -5.23 -25.23 -3.38
N SER A 338 -6.30 -25.41 -4.16
CA SER A 338 -7.27 -24.34 -4.45
C SER A 338 -8.68 -24.91 -4.39
N LYS A 339 -9.52 -24.32 -3.54
CA LYS A 339 -10.92 -24.68 -3.39
C LYS A 339 -11.79 -23.51 -3.86
N LEU A 340 -12.83 -23.83 -4.61
CA LEU A 340 -13.89 -22.87 -4.92
C LEU A 340 -14.88 -22.94 -3.76
N LEU A 341 -14.87 -21.94 -2.87
CA LEU A 341 -15.74 -21.90 -1.70
C LEU A 341 -17.18 -21.58 -2.14
N LEU A 342 -17.32 -20.60 -3.02
CA LEU A 342 -18.60 -20.18 -3.60
C LEU A 342 -18.40 -19.96 -5.09
N ASP A 343 -19.24 -20.59 -5.91
CA ASP A 343 -19.18 -20.52 -7.37
C ASP A 343 -20.08 -19.40 -7.96
N SER A 344 -20.88 -18.78 -7.09
CA SER A 344 -21.92 -17.79 -7.42
C SER A 344 -22.35 -17.03 -6.16
N ASN A 345 -23.23 -16.04 -6.31
CA ASN A 345 -23.80 -15.22 -5.22
C ASN A 345 -22.76 -14.51 -4.35
N CYS A 346 -21.57 -14.28 -4.90
CA CYS A 346 -20.60 -13.39 -4.27
C CYS A 346 -20.82 -11.94 -4.71
N PRO A 347 -20.33 -10.96 -3.94
CA PRO A 347 -20.35 -9.57 -4.35
C PRO A 347 -19.61 -9.40 -5.68
N THR A 348 -20.20 -8.65 -6.61
CA THR A 348 -19.65 -8.41 -7.97
C THR A 348 -19.35 -6.95 -8.26
N ASP A 349 -19.93 -6.02 -7.50
CA ASP A 349 -19.77 -4.58 -7.70
C ASP A 349 -19.40 -3.92 -6.37
N ASN A 350 -18.58 -2.87 -6.41
CA ASN A 350 -18.15 -2.09 -5.23
C ASN A 350 -17.65 -2.97 -4.06
N MET A 351 -16.88 -4.01 -4.38
CA MET A 351 -16.34 -4.94 -3.40
C MET A 351 -15.37 -4.26 -2.44
N GLY A 352 -14.69 -3.20 -2.89
CA GLY A 352 -13.69 -2.50 -2.09
C GLY A 352 -12.58 -3.43 -1.61
N HIS A 353 -12.04 -3.15 -0.42
CA HIS A 353 -11.04 -4.02 0.19
C HIS A 353 -11.67 -5.25 0.82
N LEU A 354 -11.05 -6.41 0.57
CA LEU A 354 -11.30 -7.63 1.31
C LEU A 354 -10.36 -7.68 2.52
N LEU A 355 -10.92 -7.83 3.71
CA LEU A 355 -10.21 -7.75 5.00
C LEU A 355 -10.39 -9.05 5.78
N CYS A 356 -9.51 -9.26 6.76
CA CYS A 356 -9.60 -10.35 7.72
C CYS A 356 -9.18 -9.86 9.12
N ASN A 357 -9.37 -10.70 10.13
CA ASN A 357 -9.04 -10.36 11.53
C ASN A 357 -7.54 -10.16 11.80
N GLN A 358 -6.68 -10.36 10.80
CA GLN A 358 -5.24 -10.13 10.88
C GLN A 358 -4.81 -8.83 10.17
N THR A 359 -5.70 -8.17 9.42
CA THR A 359 -5.40 -6.93 8.71
C THR A 359 -5.23 -5.80 9.73
N ILE A 360 -4.07 -5.14 9.73
CA ILE A 360 -3.81 -3.97 10.57
C ILE A 360 -4.29 -2.71 9.86
N SER A 361 -3.86 -2.55 8.61
CA SER A 361 -4.18 -1.38 7.80
C SER A 361 -3.97 -1.68 6.33
N VAL A 362 -4.57 -0.85 5.48
CA VAL A 362 -4.29 -0.75 4.05
C VAL A 362 -3.59 0.58 3.80
N PHE A 363 -2.41 0.54 3.19
CA PHE A 363 -1.73 1.73 2.68
C PHE A 363 -2.12 1.96 1.23
N ASP A 364 -2.54 3.18 0.90
CA ASP A 364 -2.79 3.65 -0.46
C ASP A 364 -1.56 4.41 -0.97
N ALA A 365 -0.87 3.83 -1.97
CA ALA A 365 0.33 4.42 -2.55
C ALA A 365 0.09 5.76 -3.27
N GLU A 366 -1.11 5.99 -3.78
CA GLU A 366 -1.44 7.18 -4.56
C GLU A 366 -1.60 8.41 -3.66
N THR A 367 -2.27 8.23 -2.51
CA THR A 367 -2.51 9.30 -1.54
C THR A 367 -1.41 9.35 -0.48
N GLY A 368 -0.74 8.23 -0.21
CA GLY A 368 0.19 8.07 0.92
C GLY A 368 -0.52 7.87 2.25
N GLU A 369 -1.82 7.56 2.23
CA GLU A 369 -2.65 7.43 3.42
C GLU A 369 -2.68 5.99 3.93
N TYR A 370 -2.80 5.87 5.25
CA TYR A 370 -3.09 4.62 5.92
C TYR A 370 -4.56 4.58 6.29
N LEU A 371 -5.24 3.52 5.87
CA LEU A 371 -6.61 3.21 6.24
C LEU A 371 -6.60 2.05 7.22
N SER A 372 -7.32 2.14 8.33
CA SER A 372 -7.47 1.04 9.29
C SER A 372 -8.92 0.92 9.71
N HIS A 373 -9.22 -0.12 10.48
CA HIS A 373 -10.52 -0.42 11.04
C HIS A 373 -10.35 -0.73 12.54
N PRO A 374 -11.43 -0.76 13.34
CA PRO A 374 -11.32 -0.87 14.79
C PRO A 374 -10.51 -2.08 15.29
N GLN A 375 -10.71 -3.26 14.68
CA GLN A 375 -9.92 -4.44 15.05
C GLN A 375 -8.45 -4.33 14.60
N GLY A 376 -8.17 -3.62 13.50
CA GLY A 376 -6.82 -3.34 13.03
C GLY A 376 -6.03 -2.46 14.00
N LEU A 377 -6.68 -1.48 14.64
CA LEU A 377 -6.09 -0.66 15.70
C LEU A 377 -5.60 -1.51 16.89
N GLN A 378 -6.27 -2.61 17.22
CA GLN A 378 -5.86 -3.51 18.30
C GLN A 378 -4.63 -4.37 17.95
N LEU A 379 -4.21 -4.36 16.68
CA LEU A 379 -3.07 -5.14 16.19
C LEU A 379 -1.77 -4.33 16.18
N THR A 380 -1.79 -3.06 16.55
CA THR A 380 -0.59 -2.21 16.63
C THR A 380 -0.72 -1.16 17.74
N GLU A 381 0.42 -0.67 18.24
CA GLU A 381 0.48 0.37 19.27
C GLU A 381 0.62 1.78 18.66
N VAL A 382 0.95 1.88 17.36
CA VAL A 382 1.20 3.16 16.69
C VAL A 382 -0.05 3.75 16.04
N PHE A 383 -1.21 3.07 16.11
CA PHE A 383 -2.51 3.62 15.71
C PHE A 383 -3.46 3.60 16.91
N ASN A 384 -4.23 4.67 17.10
CA ASN A 384 -5.19 4.77 18.21
C ASN A 384 -6.51 5.46 17.84
N THR A 385 -6.62 6.03 16.64
CA THR A 385 -7.76 6.84 16.21
C THR A 385 -8.08 6.62 14.73
N LEU A 386 -9.36 6.73 14.38
CA LEU A 386 -9.87 6.67 13.01
C LEU A 386 -10.58 7.98 12.68
N SER A 387 -10.63 8.36 11.40
CA SER A 387 -11.35 9.55 10.96
C SER A 387 -12.87 9.30 10.94
N TYR A 388 -13.60 10.17 11.61
CA TYR A 388 -15.07 10.20 11.63
C TYR A 388 -15.57 11.56 11.13
N PRO A 389 -16.69 11.59 10.37
CA PRO A 389 -17.35 12.84 10.09
C PRO A 389 -17.70 13.54 11.42
N PRO A 390 -17.78 14.88 11.43
CA PRO A 390 -18.17 15.60 12.62
C PRO A 390 -19.60 15.17 12.98
N GLU A 391 -19.85 14.96 14.27
CA GLU A 391 -21.20 14.68 14.75
C GLU A 391 -22.06 15.89 14.37
N LYS A 392 -23.15 15.66 13.64
CA LYS A 392 -24.15 16.71 13.43
C LYS A 392 -24.85 16.89 14.77
N GLU A 393 -24.66 18.06 15.38
CA GLU A 393 -25.42 18.48 16.57
C GLU A 393 -26.93 18.44 16.34
#